data_AF-A0A3N9NUB7-F1
#
_entry.id   AF-A0A3N9NUB7-F1
#
_cell.length_a   1.000
_cell.length_b   1.000
_cell.length_c   1.000
_cell.angle_alpha   90.00
_cell.angle_beta   90.00
_cell.angle_gamma   90.00
#
_symmetry.space_group_name_H-M   'P 1'
#
loop_
_entity.id
_entity.type
_entity.pdbx_description
1 polymer ?
#
loop_
_entity_poly.entity_id
_entity_poly.type
_entity_poly.pdbx_seq_one_letter_code
_entity_poly.pdbx_strand_id
1 'polypeptide(L)' 'SFVDLSIYNAKGQLVDCICKETQNAGRHTYRWNPNGKSTGIYFIKLTAENYTDIQRCVYSQ' A
#
# COMPACT_ATOMS: atom_id res chain seq x y z
N SER A 1 -15.56 5.05 -5.48
CA SER A 1 -15.43 4.38 -4.18
C SER A 1 -14.31 5.00 -3.38
N PHE A 2 -14.41 5.05 -2.05
CA PHE A 2 -13.28 5.46 -1.21
C PHE A 2 -12.22 4.35 -1.21
N VAL A 3 -10.96 4.73 -1.46
CA VAL A 3 -9.82 3.82 -1.59
C VAL A 3 -8.71 4.23 -0.64
N ASP A 4 -8.25 3.28 0.20
CA ASP A 4 -7.06 3.40 1.04
C ASP A 4 -6.01 2.37 0.59
N LEU A 5 -4.89 2.87 0.06
CA LEU A 5 -3.73 2.09 -0.36
C LEU A 5 -2.55 2.45 0.56
N SER A 6 -2.35 1.61 1.57
CA SER A 6 -1.39 1.84 2.65
C SER A 6 -0.31 0.77 2.70
N ILE A 7 0.89 1.14 3.16
CA ILE A 7 2.04 0.25 3.27
C ILE A 7 2.41 0.05 4.74
N TYR A 8 2.59 -1.20 5.13
CA TYR A 8 2.95 -1.60 6.49
C TYR A 8 4.27 -2.37 6.50
N ASN A 9 5.07 -2.20 7.56
CA ASN A 9 6.25 -3.04 7.76
C ASN A 9 5.88 -4.39 8.43
N ALA A 10 6.87 -5.27 8.58
CA ALA A 10 6.70 -6.58 9.23
C ALA A 10 6.18 -6.55 10.67
N LYS A 11 6.27 -5.39 11.36
CA LYS A 11 5.73 -5.18 12.71
C LYS A 11 4.26 -4.69 12.68
N GLY A 12 3.65 -4.57 11.50
CA GLY A 12 2.30 -4.03 11.33
C GLY A 12 2.21 -2.51 11.46
N GLN A 13 3.34 -1.80 11.47
CA GLN A 13 3.35 -0.33 11.57
C GLN A 13 3.12 0.27 10.19
N LEU A 14 2.24 1.27 10.09
CA LEU A 14 2.06 2.06 8.87
C LEU A 14 3.37 2.82 8.58
N VAL A 15 3.96 2.57 7.42
CA VAL A 15 5.22 3.22 6.99
C VAL A 15 5.03 4.18 5.82
N ASP A 16 3.94 4.03 5.08
CA ASP A 16 3.60 4.88 3.94
C ASP A 16 2.12 4.81 3.59
N CYS A 17 1.61 5.84 2.91
CA CYS A 17 0.23 5.93 2.44
C CYS A 17 0.24 6.46 1.00
N ILE A 18 -0.02 5.58 0.03
CA ILE A 18 0.06 5.89 -1.41
C ILE A 18 -1.19 6.65 -1.89
N CYS A 19 -2.36 6.24 -1.41
CA CYS A 19 -3.64 6.84 -1.79
C CYS A 19 -4.63 6.71 -0.63
N LYS A 20 -5.40 7.76 -0.36
CA LYS A 20 -6.47 7.75 0.65
C LYS A 20 -7.59 8.72 0.30
N GLU A 21 -8.33 8.40 -0.75
CA GLU A 21 -9.31 9.30 -1.36
C GLU A 21 -10.39 8.55 -2.13
N THR A 22 -11.45 9.26 -2.52
CA THR A 22 -12.49 8.72 -3.40
C THR A 22 -12.00 8.72 -4.84
N GLN A 23 -12.04 7.54 -5.46
CA GLN A 23 -11.65 7.36 -6.84
C GLN A 23 -12.85 7.00 -7.72
N ASN A 24 -12.83 7.52 -8.95
CA ASN A 24 -13.77 7.17 -9.99
C ASN A 24 -13.50 5.74 -10.50
N ALA A 25 -14.53 5.10 -11.04
CA ALA A 25 -14.38 3.80 -11.68
C ALA A 25 -13.35 3.88 -12.82
N GLY A 26 -12.45 2.89 -12.88
CA GLY A 26 -11.38 2.86 -13.85
C GLY A 26 -10.15 2.13 -13.31
N ARG A 27 -9.11 2.04 -14.16
CA ARG A 27 -7.82 1.45 -13.78
C ARG A 27 -6.89 2.56 -13.30
N HIS A 28 -6.43 2.44 -12.06
CA HIS A 28 -5.45 3.34 -11.44
C HIS A 28 -4.15 2.59 -11.22
N THR A 29 -3.01 3.24 -11.46
CA THR A 29 -1.68 2.64 -11.29
C THR A 29 -0.83 3.53 -10.41
N TYR A 30 -0.25 2.94 -9.37
CA TYR A 30 0.65 3.64 -8.46
C TYR A 30 2.04 3.01 -8.50
N ARG A 31 3.06 3.83 -8.28
CA ARG A 31 4.44 3.37 -8.10
C ARG A 31 4.87 3.71 -6.68
N TRP A 32 5.30 2.70 -5.95
CA TRP A 32 5.85 2.86 -4.62
C TRP A 32 7.38 2.80 -4.66
N ASN A 33 8.03 3.86 -4.19
CA ASN A 33 9.48 3.97 -4.11
C ASN A 33 9.91 4.01 -2.64
N PRO A 34 10.33 2.89 -2.04
CA PRO A 34 10.72 2.78 -0.62
C PRO A 34 12.08 3.44 -0.30
N ASN A 35 12.27 4.68 -0.76
CA ASN A 35 13.52 5.42 -0.56
C ASN A 35 13.74 5.69 0.94
N GLY A 36 14.92 5.33 1.43
CA GLY A 36 15.28 5.48 2.85
C GLY A 36 14.56 4.50 3.80
N LYS A 37 13.82 3.50 3.28
CA LYS A 37 13.30 2.39 4.08
C LYS A 37 14.29 1.23 4.09
N SER A 38 14.33 0.49 5.19
CA SER A 38 15.23 -0.66 5.33
C SER A 38 14.81 -1.82 4.42
N THR A 39 15.78 -2.61 3.96
CA THR A 39 15.54 -3.93 3.37
C THR A 39 14.66 -4.77 4.31
N GLY A 40 13.69 -5.49 3.76
CA GLY A 40 12.79 -6.32 4.55
C GLY A 40 11.45 -6.64 3.87
N ILE A 41 10.53 -7.14 4.67
CA ILE A 41 9.17 -7.49 4.24
C ILE A 41 8.24 -6.32 4.52
N TYR A 42 7.40 -6.01 3.52
CA TYR A 42 6.35 -5.01 3.60
C TYR A 42 5.02 -5.60 3.13
N PHE A 43 3.93 -4.99 3.57
CA PHE A 43 2.57 -5.36 3.22
C PHE A 43 1.88 -4.16 2.57
N ILE A 44 1.43 -4.35 1.35
CA ILE A 44 0.62 -3.39 0.59
C ILE A 44 -0.84 -3.77 0.84
N LYS A 45 -1.59 -2.90 1.51
CA LYS A 45 -3.01 -3.12 1.80
C LYS A 45 -3.84 -2.16 0.97
N LEU A 46 -4.71 -2.72 0.14
CA LEU A 46 -5.77 -2.01 -0.57
C LEU A 46 -7.09 -2.25 0.14
N THR A 47 -7.76 -1.17 0.58
CA THR A 47 -9.11 -1.21 1.15
C THR A 47 -10.01 -0.34 0.29
N ALA A 48 -11.12 -0.89 -0.19
CA ALA A 48 -12.11 -0.15 -0.95
C ALA A 48 -13.53 -0.65 -0.60
N GLU A 49 -14.34 0.21 0.02
CA GLU A 49 -15.68 -0.14 0.52
C GLU A 49 -15.68 -1.47 1.31
N ASN A 50 -16.20 -2.56 0.72
CA ASN A 50 -16.29 -3.89 1.34
C ASN A 50 -15.20 -4.86 0.88
N TYR A 51 -14.20 -4.38 0.14
CA TYR A 51 -13.09 -5.17 -0.38
C TYR A 51 -11.80 -4.82 0.36
N THR A 52 -11.02 -5.84 0.70
CA THR A 52 -9.66 -5.69 1.22
C THR A 52 -8.77 -6.71 0.54
N ASP A 53 -7.65 -6.24 0.02
CA ASP A 53 -6.57 -7.09 -0.51
C ASP A 53 -5.25 -6.70 0.15
N ILE A 54 -4.43 -7.71 0.43
CA ILE A 54 -3.12 -7.53 1.07
C ILE A 54 -2.09 -8.32 0.27
N GLN A 55 -1.10 -7.61 -0.24
CA GLN A 55 0.02 -8.19 -0.97
C GLN A 55 1.30 -8.04 -0.14
N ARG A 56 2.03 -9.15 0.02
CA ARG A 56 3.36 -9.15 0.65
C ARG A 56 4.42 -8.87 -0.41
N CYS A 57 5.33 -7.94 -0.13
CA CYS A 57 6.50 -7.70 -0.95
C CYS A 57 7.80 -7.80 -0.14
N VAL A 58 8.89 -8.12 -0.82
CA VAL A 58 10.25 -8.10 -0.26
C VAL A 58 10.98 -6.98 -0.96
N TYR A 59 11.51 -6.05 -0.18
CA TYR A 59 12.36 -4.97 -0.67
C TYR A 59 13.80 -5.23 -0.26
N SER A 60 14.73 -5.12 -1.20
CA SER A 60 16.17 -5.13 -0.99
C SER A 60 16.80 -3.96 -1.73
N GLN A 61 17.69 -3.24 -1.04
CA GLN A 61 18.51 -2.18 -1.61
C GLN A 61 19.66 -2.72 -2.46
#